data_AF-A0A6A4M3H5-F1
#
_entry.id   AF-A0A6A4M3H5-F1
#
_cell.length_a   1.000
_cell.length_b   1.000
_cell.length_c   1.000
_cell.angle_alpha   90.00
_cell.angle_beta   90.00
_cell.angle_gamma   90.00
#
_symmetry.space_group_name_H-M   'P 1'
#
loop_
_entity.id
_entity.type
_entity.pdbx_description
1 polymer ?
#
loop_
_entity_poly.entity_id
_entity_poly.type
_entity_poly.pdbx_seq_one_letter_code
_entity_poly.pdbx_strand_id
1 'polypeptide(L)'
;MASFKHPESRRMYSWWWDSHISPKNSKWLQENLTDMDVKVKAMIKLIEEDADSFARRAEMYYKKRPELMKLVEEFYRAYRALAERYDNATGVLRQAHRTMAEVFPNQGPFDDSETDPRTPDMPPPMHAFFDPDDLHKDASGLTPSPFHALKKNGAFTDESDSVRNRKGLKQFNDIFGSGRVRKGLNFHEAEETMTQNRDFSESVPVGKCEKEIQALKETLAKLEAEKDAGLAHYQQSLEKLSELESNISRAQEDSKALNERANIAEGEVQTLKEALAKLEAEKEASLALYQQCLERIANLENNLSHAKEDAGELKERALKAENEAQALKQDLDQQKQSLETISSLENKLLLADEDAKRLCERANKAEMEVETLKQALVKLTEEKESAAIQYQKCLETISSLESKIIFTQEEAKRLNGEIESGVAKLKGAEEQCALLGRSNQSLHSELESLVVKVNGQSEELMEKQKELGRLWACLQEERLRFVEAETAFQTLQHLHCQTQEELRTLAAELQNGALLLRDAETHNRSLKDETMKLKEENKSLNEINLSSTMSIKDMQNEIFGFRDTQGKLQEEVELRWIKGMLFNKRFTVLRRN
;
A
#
# COMPACT_ATOMS: atom_id res chain seq x y z
N MET A 1 -44.31 18.10 -62.70
CA MET A 1 -43.57 18.19 -61.43
C MET A 1 -44.57 18.32 -60.29
N ALA A 2 -44.44 17.53 -59.23
CA ALA A 2 -45.21 17.69 -57.99
C ALA A 2 -44.32 17.27 -56.83
N SER A 3 -43.93 18.22 -55.98
CA SER A 3 -43.09 17.95 -54.80
C SER A 3 -44.00 17.80 -53.58
N PHE A 4 -44.09 16.60 -53.03
CA PHE A 4 -44.81 16.35 -51.78
C PHE A 4 -44.01 16.91 -50.60
N LYS A 5 -44.60 17.85 -49.86
CA LYS A 5 -44.05 18.31 -48.59
C LYS A 5 -44.25 17.23 -47.53
N HIS A 6 -43.18 16.61 -47.07
CA HIS A 6 -43.23 15.81 -45.84
C HIS A 6 -43.32 16.75 -44.63
N PRO A 7 -44.25 16.54 -43.68
CA PRO A 7 -44.31 17.34 -42.46
C PRO A 7 -43.16 17.01 -41.49
N GLU A 8 -42.80 17.96 -40.63
CA GLU A 8 -41.67 17.88 -39.70
C GLU A 8 -41.89 16.84 -38.58
N SER A 9 -41.41 15.61 -38.75
CA SER A 9 -41.37 14.62 -37.67
C SER A 9 -40.57 15.11 -36.46
N ARG A 10 -39.49 15.90 -36.68
CA ARG A 10 -38.68 16.53 -35.64
C ARG A 10 -39.47 17.39 -34.64
N ARG A 11 -40.64 17.93 -35.01
CA ARG A 11 -41.43 18.79 -34.10
C ARG A 11 -42.33 18.00 -33.12
N MET A 12 -42.57 16.71 -33.37
CA MET A 12 -43.46 15.87 -32.54
C MET A 12 -42.95 15.73 -31.10
N TYR A 13 -41.65 15.45 -30.92
CA TYR A 13 -41.07 15.20 -29.60
C TYR A 13 -40.72 16.48 -28.83
N SER A 14 -40.31 17.56 -29.50
CA SER A 14 -39.95 18.82 -28.83
C SER A 14 -41.09 19.37 -27.98
N TRP A 15 -42.34 19.32 -28.48
CA TRP A 15 -43.48 19.97 -27.84
C TRP A 15 -43.75 19.48 -26.40
N TRP A 16 -43.56 18.18 -26.13
CA TRP A 16 -43.79 17.62 -24.78
C TRP A 16 -42.65 17.97 -23.81
N TRP A 17 -41.39 17.86 -24.26
CA TRP A 17 -40.22 18.28 -23.48
C TRP A 17 -40.26 19.79 -23.14
N ASP A 18 -40.52 20.63 -24.15
CA ASP A 18 -40.67 22.08 -23.99
C ASP A 18 -41.83 22.46 -23.06
N SER A 19 -42.93 21.68 -23.04
CA SER A 19 -44.11 21.98 -22.23
C SER A 19 -44.05 21.45 -20.78
N HIS A 20 -43.35 20.34 -20.52
CA HIS A 20 -43.43 19.66 -19.21
C HIS A 20 -42.13 19.57 -18.42
N ILE A 21 -40.96 19.62 -19.08
CA ILE A 21 -39.65 19.42 -18.43
C ILE A 21 -38.74 20.66 -18.56
N SER A 22 -39.08 21.62 -19.41
CA SER A 22 -38.41 22.92 -19.47
C SER A 22 -38.64 23.78 -18.21
N PRO A 23 -37.59 24.37 -17.58
CA PRO A 23 -37.72 25.32 -16.47
C PRO A 23 -38.54 26.58 -16.77
N LYS A 24 -38.86 26.84 -18.05
CA LYS A 24 -39.68 27.99 -18.49
C LYS A 24 -41.19 27.72 -18.46
N ASN A 25 -41.62 26.45 -18.43
CA ASN A 25 -43.03 26.05 -18.38
C ASN A 25 -43.38 25.26 -17.10
N SER A 26 -42.42 24.52 -16.55
CA SER A 26 -42.65 23.66 -15.39
C SER A 26 -42.52 24.43 -14.07
N LYS A 27 -43.65 24.85 -13.51
CA LYS A 27 -43.71 25.55 -12.20
C LYS A 27 -43.01 24.76 -11.09
N TRP A 28 -43.25 23.45 -10.99
CA TRP A 28 -42.66 22.64 -9.92
C TRP A 28 -41.12 22.59 -10.03
N LEU A 29 -40.59 22.53 -11.26
CA LEU A 29 -39.15 22.53 -11.51
C LEU A 29 -38.54 23.90 -11.21
N GLN A 30 -39.22 24.98 -11.60
CA GLN A 30 -38.82 26.34 -11.28
C GLN A 30 -38.80 26.57 -9.75
N GLU A 31 -39.84 26.16 -9.04
CA GLU A 31 -39.95 26.24 -7.57
C GLU A 31 -38.82 25.46 -6.88
N ASN A 32 -38.54 24.22 -7.32
CA ASN A 32 -37.44 23.40 -6.77
C ASN A 32 -36.07 24.02 -7.05
N LEU A 33 -35.83 24.57 -8.24
CA LEU A 33 -34.58 25.29 -8.56
C LEU A 33 -34.42 26.54 -7.69
N THR A 34 -35.50 27.28 -7.40
CA THR A 34 -35.43 28.44 -6.50
C THR A 34 -35.22 28.05 -5.03
N ASP A 35 -35.81 26.95 -4.55
CA ASP A 35 -35.54 26.42 -3.20
C ASP A 35 -34.08 25.96 -3.04
N MET A 36 -33.53 25.28 -4.05
CA MET A 36 -32.12 24.88 -4.09
C MET A 36 -31.18 26.10 -4.12
N ASP A 37 -31.47 27.11 -4.94
CA ASP A 37 -30.70 28.37 -5.00
C ASP A 37 -30.72 29.13 -3.66
N VAL A 38 -31.89 29.21 -2.99
CA VAL A 38 -32.02 29.81 -1.66
C VAL A 38 -31.19 29.03 -0.62
N LYS A 39 -31.22 27.68 -0.65
CA LYS A 39 -30.42 26.83 0.24
C LYS A 39 -28.91 26.99 0.00
N VAL A 40 -28.47 27.00 -1.26
CA VAL A 40 -27.06 27.25 -1.61
C VAL A 40 -26.61 28.63 -1.15
N LYS A 41 -27.43 29.68 -1.34
CA LYS A 41 -27.13 31.04 -0.84
C LYS A 41 -27.08 31.12 0.69
N ALA A 42 -27.88 30.32 1.39
CA ALA A 42 -27.78 30.19 2.85
C ALA A 42 -26.52 29.42 3.29
N MET A 43 -26.11 28.37 2.57
CA MET A 43 -24.84 27.67 2.82
C MET A 43 -23.63 28.59 2.63
N ILE A 44 -23.62 29.38 1.55
CA ILE A 44 -22.55 30.34 1.24
C ILE A 44 -22.45 31.39 2.36
N LYS A 45 -23.58 31.96 2.81
CA LYS A 45 -23.58 32.92 3.94
C LYS A 45 -23.05 32.35 5.25
N LEU A 46 -23.23 31.06 5.53
CA LEU A 46 -22.64 30.37 6.70
C LEU A 46 -21.12 30.15 6.59
N ILE A 47 -20.52 30.45 5.43
CA ILE A 47 -19.09 30.30 5.13
C ILE A 47 -18.40 31.67 4.96
N GLU A 48 -19.09 32.66 4.38
CA GLU A 48 -18.58 34.00 4.07
C GLU A 48 -18.71 35.02 5.23
N GLU A 49 -19.31 34.65 6.37
CA GLU A 49 -19.64 35.57 7.47
C GLU A 49 -18.38 36.27 8.06
N ASP A 50 -18.34 37.61 7.96
CA ASP A 50 -17.13 38.42 8.26
C ASP A 50 -16.62 38.25 9.70
N ALA A 51 -15.34 37.89 9.81
CA ALA A 51 -14.68 37.63 11.09
C ALA A 51 -13.33 38.37 11.19
N ASP A 52 -13.34 39.47 11.96
CA ASP A 52 -12.22 40.38 12.24
C ASP A 52 -10.98 39.74 12.89
N SER A 53 -11.05 38.46 13.31
CA SER A 53 -9.88 37.74 13.80
C SER A 53 -9.95 36.24 13.53
N PHE A 54 -8.77 35.63 13.36
CA PHE A 54 -8.62 34.19 13.12
C PHE A 54 -9.23 33.34 14.24
N ALA A 55 -9.11 33.78 15.50
CA ALA A 55 -9.71 33.09 16.65
C ALA A 55 -11.24 33.08 16.59
N ARG A 56 -11.88 34.22 16.25
CA ARG A 56 -13.34 34.29 16.05
C ARG A 56 -13.79 33.45 14.86
N ARG A 57 -13.02 33.45 13.76
CA ARG A 57 -13.30 32.61 12.57
C ARG A 57 -13.31 31.12 12.91
N ALA A 58 -12.34 30.66 13.70
CA ALA A 58 -12.30 29.27 14.18
C ALA A 58 -13.46 28.94 15.13
N GLU A 59 -13.78 29.82 16.08
CA GLU A 59 -14.88 29.62 17.04
C GLU A 59 -16.25 29.60 16.33
N MET A 60 -16.48 30.51 15.38
CA MET A 60 -17.69 30.52 14.55
C MET A 60 -17.77 29.27 13.67
N TYR A 61 -16.69 28.84 13.03
CA TYR A 61 -16.70 27.64 12.18
C TYR A 61 -17.20 26.41 12.95
N TYR A 62 -16.73 26.17 14.17
CA TYR A 62 -17.21 25.03 14.97
C TYR A 62 -18.68 25.16 15.43
N LYS A 63 -19.18 26.38 15.63
CA LYS A 63 -20.61 26.65 15.95
C LYS A 63 -21.52 26.57 14.72
N LYS A 64 -21.03 26.96 13.53
CA LYS A 64 -21.78 26.94 12.26
C LYS A 64 -21.75 25.59 11.54
N ARG A 65 -20.75 24.76 11.80
CA ARG A 65 -20.60 23.42 11.18
C ARG A 65 -21.86 22.52 11.29
N PRO A 66 -22.62 22.48 12.41
CA PRO A 66 -23.87 21.71 12.49
C PRO A 66 -25.00 22.31 11.64
N GLU A 67 -25.12 23.65 11.61
CA GLU A 67 -26.12 24.36 10.77
C GLU A 67 -25.85 24.09 9.28
N LEU A 68 -24.58 24.21 8.87
CA LEU A 68 -24.14 23.95 7.51
C LEU A 68 -24.33 22.47 7.12
N MET A 69 -24.00 21.52 8.00
CA MET A 69 -24.22 20.08 7.75
C MET A 69 -25.70 19.75 7.53
N LYS A 70 -26.59 20.27 8.40
CA LYS A 70 -28.03 20.09 8.26
C LYS A 70 -28.53 20.64 6.91
N LEU A 71 -28.05 21.81 6.51
CA LEU A 71 -28.44 22.45 5.26
C LEU A 71 -27.92 21.69 4.02
N VAL A 72 -26.72 21.09 4.10
CA VAL A 72 -26.19 20.16 3.10
C VAL A 72 -27.06 18.89 2.99
N GLU A 73 -27.48 18.30 4.11
CA GLU A 73 -28.40 17.16 4.08
C GLU A 73 -29.76 17.49 3.46
N GLU A 74 -30.34 18.65 3.81
CA GLU A 74 -31.62 19.12 3.26
C GLU A 74 -31.51 19.44 1.76
N PHE A 75 -30.38 19.99 1.32
CA PHE A 75 -30.07 20.16 -0.10
C PHE A 75 -29.93 18.82 -0.83
N TYR A 76 -29.19 17.85 -0.27
CA TYR A 76 -29.02 16.52 -0.87
C TYR A 76 -30.35 15.76 -0.96
N ARG A 77 -31.21 15.83 0.07
CA ARG A 77 -32.57 15.27 0.04
C ARG A 77 -33.43 15.90 -1.07
N ALA A 78 -33.37 17.22 -1.23
CA ALA A 78 -34.10 17.92 -2.29
C ALA A 78 -33.58 17.57 -3.69
N TYR A 79 -32.26 17.55 -3.89
CA TYR A 79 -31.61 17.13 -5.13
C TYR A 79 -32.01 15.69 -5.53
N ARG A 80 -31.99 14.77 -4.55
CA ARG A 80 -32.39 13.38 -4.78
C ARG A 80 -33.86 13.26 -5.20
N ALA A 81 -34.77 13.95 -4.51
CA ALA A 81 -36.18 13.96 -4.85
C ALA A 81 -36.48 14.60 -6.23
N LEU A 82 -35.65 15.56 -6.67
CA LEU A 82 -35.68 16.12 -8.02
C LEU A 82 -35.22 15.10 -9.07
N ALA A 83 -34.11 14.40 -8.83
CA ALA A 83 -33.61 13.36 -9.74
C ALA A 83 -34.61 12.20 -9.88
N GLU A 84 -35.12 11.67 -8.77
CA GLU A 84 -36.13 10.60 -8.77
C GLU A 84 -37.41 11.02 -9.52
N ARG A 85 -37.79 12.31 -9.51
CA ARG A 85 -38.92 12.83 -10.32
C ARG A 85 -38.58 12.98 -11.80
N TYR A 86 -37.35 13.34 -12.15
CA TYR A 86 -36.88 13.41 -13.53
C TYR A 86 -36.83 12.01 -14.18
N ASP A 87 -36.30 11.02 -13.46
CA ASP A 87 -36.25 9.63 -13.92
C ASP A 87 -37.65 9.04 -14.14
N ASN A 88 -38.60 9.35 -13.25
CA ASN A 88 -40.01 8.98 -13.44
C ASN A 88 -40.64 9.65 -14.66
N ALA A 89 -40.43 10.96 -14.87
CA ALA A 89 -40.99 11.68 -16.02
C ALA A 89 -40.42 11.19 -17.37
N THR A 90 -39.11 10.93 -17.42
CA THR A 90 -38.44 10.44 -18.64
C THR A 90 -38.68 8.95 -18.89
N GLY A 91 -38.83 8.13 -17.84
CA GLY A 91 -39.27 6.74 -17.93
C GLY A 91 -40.68 6.60 -18.49
N VAL A 92 -41.63 7.43 -18.03
CA VAL A 92 -43.00 7.50 -18.59
C VAL A 92 -42.96 7.91 -20.06
N LEU A 93 -42.09 8.84 -20.47
CA LEU A 93 -41.93 9.20 -21.88
C LEU A 93 -41.40 8.06 -22.73
N ARG A 94 -40.31 7.40 -22.30
CA ARG A 94 -39.72 6.26 -23.01
C ARG A 94 -40.73 5.12 -23.18
N GLN A 95 -41.60 4.90 -22.21
CA GLN A 95 -42.72 3.96 -22.32
C GLN A 95 -43.82 4.45 -23.28
N ALA A 96 -44.21 5.72 -23.24
CA ALA A 96 -45.19 6.29 -24.17
C ALA A 96 -44.72 6.26 -25.63
N HIS A 97 -43.44 6.51 -25.90
CA HIS A 97 -42.82 6.36 -27.22
C HIS A 97 -42.91 4.92 -27.72
N ARG A 98 -42.58 3.94 -26.86
CA ARG A 98 -42.67 2.51 -27.17
C ARG A 98 -44.10 2.11 -27.57
N THR A 99 -45.10 2.47 -26.75
CA THR A 99 -46.51 2.19 -27.05
C THR A 99 -47.00 2.92 -28.31
N MET A 100 -46.52 4.14 -28.59
CA MET A 100 -46.87 4.85 -29.83
C MET A 100 -46.27 4.19 -31.08
N ALA A 101 -45.06 3.63 -30.99
CA ALA A 101 -44.45 2.85 -32.07
C ALA A 101 -45.17 1.51 -32.31
N GLU A 102 -45.57 0.82 -31.23
CA GLU A 102 -46.36 -0.42 -31.29
C GLU A 102 -47.74 -0.20 -31.96
N VAL A 103 -48.36 0.96 -31.78
CA VAL A 103 -49.67 1.31 -32.36
C VAL A 103 -49.57 1.76 -33.83
N PHE A 104 -48.40 2.21 -34.32
CA PHE A 104 -48.21 2.66 -35.70
C PHE A 104 -46.98 2.03 -36.41
N PRO A 105 -47.01 0.73 -36.77
CA PRO A 105 -45.82 -0.01 -37.25
C PRO A 105 -45.21 0.43 -38.58
N ASN A 106 -45.84 1.34 -39.33
CA ASN A 106 -45.45 1.70 -40.70
C ASN A 106 -44.51 2.93 -40.80
N GLN A 107 -43.83 3.30 -39.71
CA GLN A 107 -42.62 4.14 -39.78
C GLN A 107 -41.42 3.25 -39.47
N GLY A 108 -40.53 3.09 -40.45
CA GLY A 108 -39.37 2.21 -40.34
C GLY A 108 -38.36 2.64 -39.28
N PRO A 109 -37.37 1.79 -38.94
CA PRO A 109 -36.39 2.10 -37.91
C PRO A 109 -35.66 3.42 -38.20
N PHE A 110 -35.81 4.38 -37.29
CA PHE A 110 -34.98 5.57 -37.27
C PHE A 110 -33.61 5.18 -36.69
N ASP A 111 -32.57 5.30 -37.52
CA ASP A 111 -31.18 5.26 -37.08
C ASP A 111 -30.86 6.58 -36.35
N ASP A 112 -30.81 6.52 -35.02
CA ASP A 112 -30.75 7.70 -34.14
C ASP A 112 -29.43 7.72 -33.35
N SER A 113 -28.34 7.88 -34.09
CA SER A 113 -26.99 8.02 -33.54
C SER A 113 -26.63 9.48 -33.21
N GLU A 114 -27.43 10.17 -32.37
CA GLU A 114 -26.95 11.37 -31.65
C GLU A 114 -27.80 11.74 -30.40
N THR A 115 -27.15 11.95 -29.25
CA THR A 115 -27.68 12.63 -28.04
C THR A 115 -28.82 11.98 -27.20
N ASP A 116 -28.66 10.72 -26.77
CA ASP A 116 -29.29 10.25 -25.51
C ASP A 116 -28.38 10.56 -24.30
N PRO A 117 -28.84 11.29 -23.27
CA PRO A 117 -28.01 11.62 -22.10
C PRO A 117 -27.86 10.40 -21.18
N ARG A 118 -26.80 9.62 -21.40
CA ARG A 118 -26.54 8.37 -20.65
C ARG A 118 -26.34 8.59 -19.15
N THR A 119 -27.31 8.17 -18.35
CA THR A 119 -27.03 7.56 -17.06
C THR A 119 -26.25 6.25 -17.26
N PRO A 120 -25.30 5.89 -16.38
CA PRO A 120 -24.63 4.59 -16.46
C PRO A 120 -25.59 3.45 -16.05
N ASP A 121 -25.85 2.51 -16.95
CA ASP A 121 -26.56 1.27 -16.60
C ASP A 121 -25.72 0.45 -15.60
N MET A 122 -26.38 0.00 -14.52
CA MET A 122 -25.81 -0.96 -13.59
C MET A 122 -26.44 -2.34 -13.85
N PRO A 123 -25.64 -3.40 -14.13
CA PRO A 123 -26.19 -4.70 -14.47
C PRO A 123 -26.95 -5.32 -13.27
N PRO A 124 -28.01 -6.10 -13.52
CA PRO A 124 -28.85 -6.66 -12.46
C PRO A 124 -28.09 -7.72 -11.63
N PRO A 125 -28.34 -7.82 -10.31
CA PRO A 125 -27.74 -8.88 -9.49
C PRO A 125 -28.24 -10.25 -9.94
N MET A 126 -27.34 -11.13 -10.38
CA MET A 126 -27.69 -12.53 -10.59
C MET A 126 -27.87 -13.25 -9.26
N HIS A 127 -28.83 -14.17 -9.23
CA HIS A 127 -29.20 -14.97 -8.07
C HIS A 127 -28.01 -15.61 -7.36
N ALA A 128 -28.03 -15.56 -6.03
CA ALA A 128 -27.26 -16.50 -5.23
C ALA A 128 -27.82 -17.92 -5.45
N PHE A 129 -26.93 -18.85 -5.81
CA PHE A 129 -27.16 -20.28 -5.65
C PHE A 129 -26.28 -20.78 -4.51
N PHE A 130 -26.84 -20.79 -3.30
CA PHE A 130 -26.56 -21.89 -2.39
C PHE A 130 -27.39 -23.08 -2.86
N ASP A 131 -26.81 -24.27 -2.86
CA ASP A 131 -27.53 -25.48 -2.45
C ASP A 131 -26.56 -26.38 -1.69
N PRO A 132 -26.97 -27.08 -0.62
CA PRO A 132 -26.08 -27.83 0.26
C PRO A 132 -26.17 -29.35 0.05
N ASP A 133 -25.35 -30.05 0.84
CA ASP A 133 -25.56 -31.41 1.34
C ASP A 133 -25.57 -32.57 0.33
N ASP A 134 -24.61 -33.48 0.48
CA ASP A 134 -24.91 -34.91 0.35
C ASP A 134 -24.01 -35.70 1.29
N LEU A 135 -24.60 -36.71 1.95
CA LEU A 135 -23.98 -37.50 3.02
C LEU A 135 -24.09 -38.99 2.67
N HIS A 136 -23.20 -39.81 3.26
CA HIS A 136 -23.22 -41.28 3.22
C HIS A 136 -22.74 -41.91 1.88
N LYS A 137 -22.12 -43.12 1.84
CA LYS A 137 -21.84 -44.09 2.91
C LYS A 137 -20.70 -45.09 2.61
N ASP A 138 -20.13 -45.63 3.69
CA ASP A 138 -19.50 -46.95 3.92
C ASP A 138 -18.85 -47.78 2.79
N ALA A 139 -17.55 -48.11 2.96
CA ALA A 139 -17.00 -49.45 2.64
C ALA A 139 -15.63 -49.76 3.33
N SER A 140 -15.70 -50.40 4.50
CA SER A 140 -14.78 -51.44 5.05
C SER A 140 -13.25 -51.44 4.79
N GLY A 141 -12.44 -51.39 5.87
CA GLY A 141 -10.99 -51.70 5.83
C GLY A 141 -10.28 -51.74 7.20
N LEU A 142 -10.45 -52.80 7.98
CA LEU A 142 -9.72 -53.06 9.25
C LEU A 142 -8.30 -53.63 8.92
N THR A 143 -7.25 -53.63 9.76
CA THR A 143 -7.13 -53.76 11.24
C THR A 143 -5.81 -53.18 11.80
N PRO A 144 -5.75 -52.75 13.07
CA PRO A 144 -4.54 -52.79 13.92
C PRO A 144 -4.69 -53.77 15.11
N SER A 145 -3.60 -54.37 15.61
CA SER A 145 -3.65 -55.25 16.82
C SER A 145 -2.28 -55.44 17.52
N PRO A 146 -2.18 -55.28 18.86
CA PRO A 146 -0.96 -55.59 19.65
C PRO A 146 -1.04 -56.80 20.62
N PHE A 147 0.09 -57.50 20.76
CA PHE A 147 0.61 -58.25 21.93
C PHE A 147 0.05 -59.63 22.43
N HIS A 148 1.03 -60.43 22.90
CA HIS A 148 1.04 -61.50 23.93
C HIS A 148 0.81 -63.01 23.63
N ALA A 149 1.93 -63.77 23.75
CA ALA A 149 2.14 -65.01 24.55
C ALA A 149 1.98 -66.46 24.00
N LEU A 150 2.93 -67.32 24.46
CA LEU A 150 2.80 -68.76 24.85
C LEU A 150 3.31 -69.94 23.95
N LYS A 151 4.63 -70.20 23.99
CA LYS A 151 5.33 -71.48 24.36
C LYS A 151 4.70 -72.88 24.06
N LYS A 152 5.38 -73.74 23.26
CA LYS A 152 5.60 -75.21 23.51
C LYS A 152 6.55 -75.97 22.51
N ASN A 153 7.38 -76.89 23.07
CA ASN A 153 7.96 -78.21 22.61
C ASN A 153 8.51 -78.43 21.16
N GLY A 154 9.58 -79.20 20.84
CA GLY A 154 10.50 -80.15 21.54
C GLY A 154 11.23 -81.16 20.58
N ALA A 155 12.44 -81.67 20.95
CA ALA A 155 13.24 -82.79 20.34
C ALA A 155 14.42 -83.26 21.30
N PHE A 156 15.23 -84.34 21.04
CA PHE A 156 16.19 -85.07 21.98
C PHE A 156 17.73 -84.94 21.64
N THR A 157 18.82 -85.61 22.18
CA THR A 157 19.17 -86.95 22.80
C THR A 157 20.52 -87.02 23.63
N ASP A 158 20.61 -87.89 24.67
CA ASP A 158 21.71 -88.79 25.25
C ASP A 158 23.22 -88.31 25.48
N GLU A 159 24.24 -88.98 26.11
CA GLU A 159 24.57 -90.35 26.66
C GLU A 159 25.51 -90.34 27.97
N SER A 160 26.42 -91.32 28.30
CA SER A 160 27.02 -91.55 29.71
C SER A 160 28.44 -92.31 29.96
N ASP A 161 28.79 -92.92 31.17
CA ASP A 161 30.18 -93.11 31.89
C ASP A 161 30.72 -94.46 32.69
N SER A 162 32.07 -94.72 33.04
CA SER A 162 32.88 -95.25 34.33
C SER A 162 33.35 -96.72 35.00
N VAL A 163 34.56 -96.89 35.74
CA VAL A 163 35.04 -97.73 37.05
C VAL A 163 36.20 -98.92 37.27
N ARG A 164 36.54 -99.63 38.47
CA ARG A 164 37.92 -100.27 39.02
C ARG A 164 38.12 -101.45 40.21
N ASN A 165 39.36 -102.10 40.52
CA ASN A 165 40.08 -102.69 41.85
C ASN A 165 40.41 -104.27 42.34
N ARG A 166 41.46 -104.69 43.25
CA ARG A 166 41.91 -106.12 43.90
C ARG A 166 43.02 -106.34 45.15
N LYS A 167 43.45 -107.58 45.75
CA LYS A 167 44.35 -107.97 47.04
C LYS A 167 45.14 -109.43 47.32
N GLY A 168 45.92 -109.82 48.47
CA GLY A 168 46.76 -111.15 48.87
C GLY A 168 47.37 -111.58 50.37
N LEU A 169 48.17 -112.73 50.72
CA LEU A 169 48.69 -113.40 52.11
C LEU A 169 49.88 -114.58 52.18
N LYS A 170 50.54 -115.44 53.16
CA LYS A 170 50.95 -115.73 54.69
C LYS A 170 51.81 -117.09 55.26
N GLN A 171 52.72 -117.16 56.36
CA GLN A 171 53.10 -118.18 57.59
C GLN A 171 54.13 -119.50 57.81
N PHE A 172 54.83 -119.85 59.04
CA PHE A 172 55.25 -121.21 59.82
C PHE A 172 56.62 -121.54 60.76
N ASN A 173 56.88 -122.68 61.62
CA ASN A 173 58.02 -123.01 62.72
C ASN A 173 58.37 -124.51 63.46
N ASP A 174 59.41 -124.75 64.44
CA ASP A 174 59.74 -125.79 65.65
C ASP A 174 60.83 -127.08 65.71
N ILE A 175 61.46 -127.93 66.70
CA ILE A 175 61.84 -128.33 68.23
C ILE A 175 62.88 -129.66 68.47
N PHE A 176 63.56 -130.45 69.50
CA PHE A 176 63.93 -130.89 71.02
C PHE A 176 65.25 -131.92 71.28
N GLY A 177 65.90 -132.69 72.34
CA GLY A 177 66.11 -133.10 73.88
C GLY A 177 67.07 -134.39 74.42
N SER A 178 67.64 -134.68 75.72
CA SER A 178 68.49 -135.92 76.34
C SER A 178 68.97 -136.01 77.96
N GLY A 179 69.70 -136.87 78.87
CA GLY A 179 70.48 -138.24 79.20
C GLY A 179 71.27 -138.56 80.68
N ARG A 180 71.76 -139.81 81.24
CA ARG A 180 72.45 -140.24 82.67
C ARG A 180 73.24 -141.72 82.93
N VAL A 181 73.88 -142.46 84.00
CA VAL A 181 74.62 -142.57 85.45
C VAL A 181 75.05 -144.12 86.01
N ARG A 182 75.78 -144.83 87.06
CA ARG A 182 76.73 -144.96 88.39
C ARG A 182 77.38 -146.49 88.75
N LYS A 183 78.07 -147.19 89.82
CA LYS A 183 78.82 -147.28 91.26
C LYS A 183 79.67 -148.69 91.70
N GLY A 184 80.46 -148.94 92.88
CA GLY A 184 81.31 -150.19 93.45
C GLY A 184 81.50 -150.68 95.05
N LEU A 185 82.50 -151.58 95.58
CA LEU A 185 82.61 -152.42 96.96
C LEU A 185 83.98 -152.83 97.88
N ASN A 186 84.19 -153.96 98.74
CA ASN A 186 85.06 -154.19 100.08
C ASN A 186 86.00 -155.53 100.59
N PHE A 187 86.29 -155.91 101.95
CA PHE A 187 87.44 -156.67 102.79
C PHE A 187 87.38 -158.13 103.60
N HIS A 188 88.49 -158.80 104.20
CA HIS A 188 88.67 -159.61 105.55
C HIS A 188 90.07 -160.29 106.07
N GLU A 189 90.19 -161.06 107.23
CA GLU A 189 91.41 -161.48 108.10
C GLU A 189 91.43 -162.88 108.95
N ALA A 190 92.58 -163.35 109.56
CA ALA A 190 92.85 -164.09 110.91
C ALA A 190 93.23 -165.64 111.18
N GLU A 191 94.07 -165.93 112.25
CA GLU A 191 94.41 -167.14 113.15
C GLU A 191 95.10 -168.50 112.69
N GLU A 192 95.56 -169.58 113.46
CA GLU A 192 95.42 -170.12 114.88
C GLU A 192 96.49 -171.20 115.43
N THR A 193 96.82 -171.28 116.77
CA THR A 193 97.24 -172.39 117.78
C THR A 193 98.41 -173.48 117.81
N MET A 194 99.10 -173.59 119.00
CA MET A 194 99.60 -174.72 119.93
C MET A 194 100.55 -175.98 119.69
N THR A 195 101.27 -176.42 120.79
CA THR A 195 101.84 -177.78 121.25
C THR A 195 103.40 -178.10 121.19
N GLN A 196 104.10 -179.09 121.86
CA GLN A 196 104.13 -179.79 123.22
C GLN A 196 105.40 -180.73 123.52
N ASN A 197 105.78 -180.95 124.81
CA ASN A 197 106.40 -182.14 125.55
C ASN A 197 107.90 -182.71 125.53
N ARG A 198 108.50 -182.80 126.76
CA ARG A 198 109.22 -183.91 127.54
C ARG A 198 110.69 -184.46 127.41
N ASP A 199 111.32 -184.57 128.62
CA ASP A 199 112.28 -185.55 129.25
C ASP A 199 113.68 -185.87 128.58
N PHE A 200 114.71 -186.61 129.08
CA PHE A 200 115.01 -187.47 130.28
C PHE A 200 116.56 -187.73 130.48
N SER A 201 117.06 -188.07 131.70
CA SER A 201 118.19 -188.98 132.20
C SER A 201 119.49 -189.34 131.38
N GLU A 202 120.61 -189.91 131.91
CA GLU A 202 121.25 -190.13 133.25
C GLU A 202 122.56 -190.99 133.10
N SER A 203 123.60 -190.85 133.98
CA SER A 203 124.39 -191.99 134.55
C SER A 203 125.57 -191.58 135.49
N VAL A 204 125.78 -192.38 136.55
CA VAL A 204 126.94 -192.39 137.49
C VAL A 204 128.13 -193.26 136.93
N PRO A 205 129.29 -193.62 137.58
CA PRO A 205 129.56 -193.79 139.03
C PRO A 205 130.95 -193.40 139.65
N VAL A 206 130.89 -192.94 140.90
CA VAL A 206 131.75 -193.31 142.08
C VAL A 206 133.29 -193.25 141.99
N GLY A 207 133.92 -192.41 142.84
CA GLY A 207 135.27 -192.73 143.36
C GLY A 207 136.12 -191.63 144.04
N LYS A 208 136.01 -191.50 145.38
CA LYS A 208 136.99 -190.89 146.33
C LYS A 208 137.28 -189.36 146.24
N CYS A 209 136.68 -188.64 147.19
CA CYS A 209 137.14 -187.43 147.90
C CYS A 209 137.57 -186.13 147.17
N GLU A 210 137.25 -185.02 147.84
CA GLU A 210 137.96 -183.71 147.82
C GLU A 210 137.87 -182.84 146.54
N LYS A 211 137.77 -183.40 145.33
CA LYS A 211 137.77 -182.60 144.08
C LYS A 211 136.42 -181.94 143.70
N GLU A 212 135.31 -182.41 144.23
CA GLU A 212 133.98 -182.14 143.66
C GLU A 212 133.35 -180.78 144.06
N ILE A 213 133.87 -180.15 145.13
CA ILE A 213 133.48 -178.78 145.55
C ILE A 213 133.73 -177.75 144.43
N GLN A 214 134.60 -178.08 143.47
CA GLN A 214 134.83 -177.30 142.25
C GLN A 214 133.57 -177.16 141.38
N ALA A 215 132.78 -178.24 141.22
CA ALA A 215 131.68 -178.31 140.24
C ALA A 215 130.48 -177.43 140.62
N LEU A 216 130.21 -177.27 141.93
CA LEU A 216 129.13 -176.41 142.43
C LEU A 216 129.30 -174.92 142.06
N LYS A 217 130.53 -174.49 141.74
CA LYS A 217 130.78 -173.13 141.22
C LYS A 217 130.38 -172.98 139.76
N GLU A 218 130.55 -174.02 138.93
CA GLU A 218 130.16 -173.97 137.52
C GLU A 218 128.64 -174.03 137.32
N THR A 219 127.92 -174.76 138.18
CA THR A 219 126.45 -174.80 138.13
C THR A 219 125.81 -173.44 138.42
N LEU A 220 126.42 -172.63 139.29
CA LEU A 220 125.92 -171.30 139.64
C LEU A 220 126.08 -170.33 138.45
N ALA A 221 127.22 -170.36 137.76
CA ALA A 221 127.49 -169.54 136.59
C ALA A 221 126.54 -169.80 135.40
N LYS A 222 125.99 -171.03 135.26
CA LYS A 222 124.97 -171.32 134.24
C LYS A 222 123.62 -170.66 134.54
N LEU A 223 123.23 -170.60 135.81
CA LEU A 223 121.95 -170.03 136.24
C LEU A 223 121.89 -168.50 136.05
N GLU A 224 123.03 -167.81 136.23
CA GLU A 224 123.13 -166.39 135.90
C GLU A 224 122.97 -166.12 134.40
N ALA A 225 123.52 -166.99 133.53
CA ALA A 225 123.40 -166.87 132.08
C ALA A 225 121.96 -167.05 131.57
N GLU A 226 121.17 -167.98 132.14
CA GLU A 226 119.74 -168.13 131.79
C GLU A 226 118.92 -166.91 132.22
N LYS A 227 119.23 -166.31 133.38
CA LYS A 227 118.58 -165.08 133.86
C LYS A 227 118.84 -163.89 132.92
N ASP A 228 120.05 -163.76 132.39
CA ASP A 228 120.39 -162.68 131.45
C ASP A 228 119.83 -162.91 130.04
N ALA A 229 119.71 -164.17 129.59
CA ALA A 229 119.03 -164.50 128.34
C ALA A 229 117.52 -164.17 128.37
N GLY A 230 116.85 -164.41 129.51
CA GLY A 230 115.42 -164.09 129.68
C GLY A 230 115.11 -162.59 129.59
N LEU A 231 116.00 -161.73 130.10
CA LEU A 231 115.85 -160.26 130.03
C LEU A 231 115.90 -159.74 128.58
N ALA A 232 116.85 -160.24 127.79
CA ALA A 232 117.02 -159.81 126.39
C ALA A 232 115.76 -160.10 125.54
N HIS A 233 115.13 -161.26 125.74
CA HIS A 233 113.94 -161.65 124.98
C HIS A 233 112.70 -160.78 125.32
N TYR A 234 112.63 -160.25 126.54
CA TYR A 234 111.59 -159.31 126.96
C TYR A 234 111.81 -157.91 126.36
N GLN A 235 113.07 -157.44 126.30
CA GLN A 235 113.42 -156.16 125.67
C GLN A 235 113.10 -156.15 124.17
N GLN A 236 113.47 -157.21 123.43
CA GLN A 236 113.14 -157.35 122.01
C GLN A 236 111.62 -157.40 121.73
N SER A 237 110.83 -157.90 122.69
CA SER A 237 109.36 -157.93 122.57
C SER A 237 108.73 -156.56 122.75
N LEU A 238 109.33 -155.69 123.59
CA LEU A 238 108.91 -154.31 123.79
C LEU A 238 109.20 -153.44 122.55
N GLU A 239 110.36 -153.67 121.92
CA GLU A 239 110.83 -152.90 120.75
C GLU A 239 109.90 -153.05 119.53
N LYS A 240 109.38 -154.27 119.29
CA LYS A 240 108.41 -154.53 118.21
C LYS A 240 107.04 -153.87 118.39
N LEU A 241 106.61 -153.61 119.63
CA LEU A 241 105.36 -152.89 119.88
C LEU A 241 105.48 -151.41 119.47
N SER A 242 106.65 -150.80 119.72
CA SER A 242 106.97 -149.43 119.29
C SER A 242 106.93 -149.25 117.77
N GLU A 243 107.45 -150.20 117.00
CA GLU A 243 107.36 -150.16 115.53
C GLU A 243 105.91 -150.18 115.01
N LEU A 244 105.02 -150.95 115.65
CA LEU A 244 103.62 -151.06 115.24
C LEU A 244 102.83 -149.78 115.53
N GLU A 245 103.01 -149.16 116.70
CA GLU A 245 102.39 -147.85 117.02
C GLU A 245 102.86 -146.74 116.07
N SER A 246 104.14 -146.74 115.68
CA SER A 246 104.70 -145.79 114.71
C SER A 246 104.04 -145.93 113.31
N ASN A 247 103.83 -147.16 112.85
CA ASN A 247 103.22 -147.42 111.55
C ASN A 247 101.72 -147.08 111.52
N ILE A 248 100.99 -147.36 112.61
CA ILE A 248 99.56 -146.98 112.74
C ILE A 248 99.39 -145.46 112.72
N SER A 249 100.24 -144.74 113.46
CA SER A 249 100.21 -143.26 113.52
C SER A 249 100.37 -142.64 112.13
N ARG A 250 101.31 -143.14 111.34
CA ARG A 250 101.61 -142.65 109.97
C ARG A 250 100.43 -142.82 109.01
N ALA A 251 99.80 -144.00 109.01
CA ALA A 251 98.62 -144.28 108.20
C ALA A 251 97.42 -143.38 108.56
N GLN A 252 97.33 -142.92 109.82
CA GLN A 252 96.28 -142.03 110.29
C GLN A 252 96.48 -140.56 109.85
N GLU A 253 97.70 -140.15 109.48
CA GLU A 253 97.97 -138.83 108.91
C GLU A 253 97.71 -138.79 107.39
N ASP A 254 98.17 -139.79 106.65
CA ASP A 254 97.92 -139.91 105.19
C ASP A 254 96.41 -139.88 104.86
N SER A 255 95.59 -140.51 105.70
CA SER A 255 94.12 -140.50 105.57
C SER A 255 93.51 -139.10 105.67
N LYS A 256 94.11 -138.17 106.43
CA LYS A 256 93.62 -136.79 106.57
C LYS A 256 94.01 -135.95 105.36
N ALA A 257 95.27 -136.05 104.94
CA ALA A 257 95.81 -135.30 103.80
C ALA A 257 95.04 -135.52 102.49
N LEU A 258 94.54 -136.74 102.26
CA LEU A 258 93.68 -137.05 101.10
C LEU A 258 92.27 -136.44 101.22
N ASN A 259 91.71 -136.34 102.42
CA ASN A 259 90.38 -135.77 102.67
C ASN A 259 90.37 -134.24 102.47
N GLU A 260 91.36 -133.52 103.00
CA GLU A 260 91.55 -132.09 102.73
C GLU A 260 91.58 -131.80 101.22
N ARG A 261 92.32 -132.63 100.45
CA ARG A 261 92.52 -132.43 99.01
C ARG A 261 91.26 -132.65 98.17
N ALA A 262 90.34 -133.50 98.63
CA ALA A 262 89.04 -133.70 97.96
C ALA A 262 88.12 -132.47 98.10
N ASN A 263 88.04 -131.89 99.29
CA ASN A 263 87.20 -130.72 99.57
C ASN A 263 87.61 -129.48 98.75
N ILE A 264 88.92 -129.28 98.54
CA ILE A 264 89.44 -128.18 97.71
C ILE A 264 88.95 -128.34 96.25
N ALA A 265 89.03 -129.55 95.69
CA ALA A 265 88.63 -129.82 94.31
C ALA A 265 87.11 -129.67 94.08
N GLU A 266 86.26 -130.05 95.04
CA GLU A 266 84.80 -129.80 94.93
C GLU A 266 84.46 -128.31 94.94
N GLY A 267 85.20 -127.50 95.71
CA GLY A 267 85.06 -126.04 95.71
C GLY A 267 85.37 -125.40 94.35
N GLU A 268 86.49 -125.78 93.73
CA GLU A 268 86.89 -125.31 92.40
C GLU A 268 85.81 -125.63 91.34
N VAL A 269 85.32 -126.87 91.31
CA VAL A 269 84.27 -127.32 90.37
C VAL A 269 82.96 -126.54 90.54
N GLN A 270 82.61 -126.12 91.76
CA GLN A 270 81.41 -125.31 91.99
C GLN A 270 81.58 -123.89 91.45
N THR A 271 82.71 -123.23 91.69
CA THR A 271 82.95 -121.86 91.19
C THR A 271 82.95 -121.77 89.66
N LEU A 272 83.46 -122.80 88.96
CA LEU A 272 83.46 -122.85 87.50
C LEU A 272 82.05 -122.97 86.89
N LYS A 273 81.11 -123.64 87.57
CA LYS A 273 79.68 -123.68 87.14
C LYS A 273 79.03 -122.31 87.24
N GLU A 274 79.31 -121.57 88.32
CA GLU A 274 78.76 -120.23 88.54
C GLU A 274 79.33 -119.20 87.56
N ALA A 275 80.57 -119.38 87.09
CA ALA A 275 81.14 -118.59 86.00
C ALA A 275 80.45 -118.86 84.65
N LEU A 276 80.22 -120.14 84.30
CA LEU A 276 79.51 -120.51 83.06
C LEU A 276 78.08 -119.94 83.01
N ALA A 277 77.32 -120.09 84.09
CA ALA A 277 75.93 -119.61 84.16
C ALA A 277 75.81 -118.08 83.97
N LYS A 278 76.80 -117.30 84.44
CA LYS A 278 76.85 -115.85 84.20
C LYS A 278 77.13 -115.52 82.73
N LEU A 279 78.05 -116.25 82.10
CA LEU A 279 78.46 -115.99 80.72
C LEU A 279 77.37 -116.36 79.70
N GLU A 280 76.55 -117.38 79.98
CA GLU A 280 75.35 -117.65 79.18
C GLU A 280 74.28 -116.56 79.35
N ALA A 281 74.06 -116.03 80.56
CA ALA A 281 73.12 -114.93 80.79
C ALA A 281 73.57 -113.62 80.09
N GLU A 282 74.86 -113.29 80.08
CA GLU A 282 75.40 -112.13 79.35
C GLU A 282 75.25 -112.28 77.83
N LYS A 283 75.42 -113.50 77.29
CA LYS A 283 75.17 -113.81 75.88
C LYS A 283 73.70 -113.60 75.51
N GLU A 284 72.76 -114.09 76.33
CA GLU A 284 71.32 -113.93 76.08
C GLU A 284 70.88 -112.46 76.15
N ALA A 285 71.36 -111.70 77.15
CA ALA A 285 71.11 -110.27 77.26
C ALA A 285 71.65 -109.48 76.05
N SER A 286 72.85 -109.84 75.56
CA SER A 286 73.46 -109.23 74.37
C SER A 286 72.65 -109.50 73.10
N LEU A 287 72.07 -110.70 72.98
CA LEU A 287 71.26 -111.11 71.83
C LEU A 287 69.91 -110.36 71.82
N ALA A 288 69.28 -110.20 72.99
CA ALA A 288 68.06 -109.40 73.15
C ALA A 288 68.28 -107.91 72.78
N LEU A 289 69.40 -107.32 73.21
CA LEU A 289 69.77 -105.95 72.81
C LEU A 289 69.98 -105.83 71.29
N TYR A 290 70.57 -106.83 70.64
CA TYR A 290 70.74 -106.84 69.18
C TYR A 290 69.39 -106.90 68.44
N GLN A 291 68.45 -107.72 68.92
CA GLN A 291 67.07 -107.77 68.39
C GLN A 291 66.35 -106.42 68.55
N GLN A 292 66.47 -105.78 69.72
CA GLN A 292 65.88 -104.46 69.98
C GLN A 292 66.48 -103.37 69.05
N CYS A 293 67.77 -103.45 68.74
CA CYS A 293 68.41 -102.56 67.76
C CYS A 293 67.82 -102.74 66.36
N LEU A 294 67.60 -103.97 65.89
CA LEU A 294 67.00 -104.25 64.58
C LEU A 294 65.54 -103.75 64.49
N GLU A 295 64.73 -103.98 65.52
CA GLU A 295 63.36 -103.48 65.59
C GLU A 295 63.31 -101.93 65.58
N ARG A 296 64.26 -101.28 66.28
CA ARG A 296 64.39 -99.82 66.25
C ARG A 296 64.79 -99.29 64.88
N ILE A 297 65.64 -100.00 64.13
CA ILE A 297 66.02 -99.63 62.75
C ILE A 297 64.81 -99.74 61.83
N ALA A 298 64.10 -100.88 61.82
CA ALA A 298 62.92 -101.07 60.97
C ALA A 298 61.81 -100.02 61.23
N ASN A 299 61.62 -99.61 62.50
CA ASN A 299 60.71 -98.51 62.83
C ASN A 299 61.20 -97.15 62.31
N LEU A 300 62.51 -96.87 62.32
CA LEU A 300 63.06 -95.63 61.74
C LEU A 300 62.96 -95.62 60.21
N GLU A 301 63.15 -96.77 59.55
CA GLU A 301 62.97 -96.92 58.10
C GLU A 301 61.52 -96.68 57.67
N ASN A 302 60.53 -97.25 58.38
CA ASN A 302 59.11 -97.00 58.13
C ASN A 302 58.72 -95.52 58.35
N ASN A 303 59.26 -94.88 59.40
CA ASN A 303 59.04 -93.45 59.64
C ASN A 303 59.68 -92.58 58.54
N LEU A 304 60.85 -92.98 58.00
CA LEU A 304 61.48 -92.30 56.88
C LEU A 304 60.74 -92.51 55.55
N SER A 305 60.12 -93.68 55.32
CA SER A 305 59.27 -93.87 54.13
C SER A 305 58.01 -93.01 54.19
N HIS A 306 57.32 -92.95 55.33
CA HIS A 306 56.14 -92.09 55.49
C HIS A 306 56.51 -90.61 55.39
N ALA A 307 57.54 -90.14 56.10
CA ALA A 307 57.98 -88.75 55.99
C ALA A 307 58.42 -88.34 54.57
N LYS A 308 58.91 -89.30 53.76
CA LYS A 308 59.24 -89.09 52.34
C LYS A 308 58.00 -89.06 51.44
N GLU A 309 56.97 -89.84 51.76
CA GLU A 309 55.67 -89.84 51.10
C GLU A 309 54.92 -88.53 51.39
N ASP A 310 54.83 -88.14 52.68
CA ASP A 310 54.29 -86.86 53.16
C ASP A 310 54.98 -85.66 52.49
N ALA A 311 56.31 -85.66 52.41
CA ALA A 311 57.08 -84.62 51.73
C ALA A 311 56.83 -84.60 50.21
N GLY A 312 56.52 -85.74 49.60
CA GLY A 312 56.06 -85.84 48.22
C GLY A 312 54.69 -85.20 48.02
N GLU A 313 53.70 -85.57 48.84
CA GLU A 313 52.37 -84.98 48.77
C GLU A 313 52.37 -83.48 49.06
N LEU A 314 53.13 -83.02 50.07
CA LEU A 314 53.27 -81.60 50.40
C LEU A 314 53.89 -80.81 49.25
N LYS A 315 54.86 -81.39 48.52
CA LYS A 315 55.43 -80.79 47.32
C LYS A 315 54.42 -80.73 46.17
N GLU A 316 53.59 -81.76 45.99
CA GLU A 316 52.53 -81.75 44.97
C GLU A 316 51.43 -80.73 45.30
N ARG A 317 51.01 -80.63 46.56
CA ARG A 317 50.07 -79.60 47.05
C ARG A 317 50.65 -78.20 46.85
N ALA A 318 51.93 -77.99 47.16
CA ALA A 318 52.60 -76.70 46.95
C ALA A 318 52.62 -76.30 45.47
N LEU A 319 52.97 -77.22 44.57
CA LEU A 319 52.96 -76.96 43.12
C LEU A 319 51.54 -76.70 42.59
N LYS A 320 50.51 -77.38 43.10
CA LYS A 320 49.11 -77.09 42.75
C LYS A 320 48.69 -75.69 43.21
N ALA A 321 48.94 -75.35 44.47
CA ALA A 321 48.67 -74.02 45.01
C ALA A 321 49.46 -72.90 44.31
N GLU A 322 50.70 -73.15 43.88
CA GLU A 322 51.51 -72.21 43.10
C GLU A 322 50.91 -71.96 41.71
N ASN A 323 50.50 -73.02 41.00
CA ASN A 323 49.81 -72.91 39.70
C ASN A 323 48.45 -72.20 39.84
N GLU A 324 47.67 -72.52 40.87
CA GLU A 324 46.37 -71.88 41.17
C GLU A 324 46.56 -70.39 41.50
N ALA A 325 47.57 -70.03 42.32
CA ALA A 325 47.90 -68.65 42.61
C ALA A 325 48.42 -67.88 41.37
N GLN A 326 49.14 -68.56 40.47
CA GLN A 326 49.60 -67.97 39.21
C GLN A 326 48.44 -67.74 38.23
N ALA A 327 47.47 -68.65 38.16
CA ALA A 327 46.25 -68.49 37.37
C ALA A 327 45.40 -67.32 37.91
N LEU A 328 45.10 -67.31 39.21
CA LEU A 328 44.35 -66.21 39.86
C LEU A 328 45.05 -64.85 39.71
N LYS A 329 46.40 -64.83 39.65
CA LYS A 329 47.16 -63.61 39.34
C LYS A 329 46.96 -63.15 37.90
N GLN A 330 46.97 -64.07 36.93
CA GLN A 330 46.66 -63.75 35.53
C GLN A 330 45.23 -63.22 35.37
N ASP A 331 44.25 -63.88 35.99
CA ASP A 331 42.85 -63.43 36.02
C ASP A 331 42.73 -62.02 36.63
N LEU A 332 43.44 -61.74 37.73
CA LEU A 332 43.38 -60.45 38.43
C LEU A 332 44.09 -59.33 37.65
N ASP A 333 45.18 -59.62 36.94
CA ASP A 333 45.83 -58.65 36.05
C ASP A 333 45.00 -58.44 34.75
N GLN A 334 44.29 -59.45 34.26
CA GLN A 334 43.33 -59.32 33.16
C GLN A 334 42.06 -58.55 33.58
N GLN A 335 41.59 -58.72 34.82
CA GLN A 335 40.54 -57.89 35.42
C GLN A 335 40.94 -56.40 35.47
N LYS A 336 42.17 -56.08 35.90
CA LYS A 336 42.70 -54.70 35.86
C LYS A 336 42.68 -54.12 34.45
N GLN A 337 43.21 -54.85 33.46
CA GLN A 337 43.18 -54.41 32.06
C GLN A 337 41.74 -54.20 31.56
N SER A 338 40.80 -55.06 31.95
CA SER A 338 39.39 -54.88 31.61
C SER A 338 38.84 -53.57 32.21
N LEU A 339 39.14 -53.27 33.48
CA LEU A 339 38.72 -52.02 34.15
C LEU A 339 39.34 -50.77 33.51
N GLU A 340 40.62 -50.82 33.12
CA GLU A 340 41.27 -49.74 32.37
C GLU A 340 40.64 -49.52 30.98
N THR A 341 40.29 -50.60 30.27
CA THR A 341 39.59 -50.47 28.98
C THR A 341 38.16 -49.97 29.15
N ILE A 342 37.44 -50.40 30.20
CA ILE A 342 36.10 -49.88 30.55
C ILE A 342 36.19 -48.38 30.84
N SER A 343 37.10 -47.94 31.72
CA SER A 343 37.27 -46.52 32.01
C SER A 343 37.70 -45.72 30.77
N SER A 344 38.53 -46.28 29.90
CA SER A 344 38.87 -45.66 28.61
C SER A 344 37.67 -45.53 27.68
N LEU A 345 36.73 -46.47 27.71
CA LEU A 345 35.48 -46.43 26.94
C LEU A 345 34.47 -45.48 27.56
N GLU A 346 34.27 -45.47 28.88
CA GLU A 346 33.41 -44.54 29.60
C GLU A 346 33.79 -43.08 29.34
N ASN A 347 35.09 -42.74 29.40
CA ASN A 347 35.59 -41.41 29.07
C ASN A 347 35.33 -41.02 27.60
N LYS A 348 35.45 -41.97 26.66
CA LYS A 348 35.10 -41.73 25.24
C LYS A 348 33.60 -41.57 25.03
N LEU A 349 32.78 -42.29 25.80
CA LEU A 349 31.33 -42.24 25.73
C LEU A 349 30.80 -40.91 26.30
N LEU A 350 31.38 -40.43 27.42
CA LEU A 350 31.16 -39.08 27.94
C LEU A 350 31.56 -38.00 26.93
N LEU A 351 32.74 -38.10 26.32
CA LEU A 351 33.18 -37.14 25.30
C LEU A 351 32.23 -37.10 24.09
N ALA A 352 31.79 -38.28 23.63
CA ALA A 352 30.84 -38.40 22.52
C ALA A 352 29.43 -37.89 22.88
N ASP A 353 28.98 -38.05 24.12
CA ASP A 353 27.73 -37.49 24.64
C ASP A 353 27.81 -35.95 24.79
N GLU A 354 28.96 -35.40 25.20
CA GLU A 354 29.20 -33.96 25.16
C GLU A 354 29.29 -33.40 23.72
N ASP A 355 29.93 -34.11 22.80
CA ASP A 355 29.92 -33.77 21.37
C ASP A 355 28.50 -33.79 20.80
N ALA A 356 27.71 -34.83 21.12
CA ALA A 356 26.32 -34.95 20.72
C ALA A 356 25.45 -33.81 21.28
N LYS A 357 25.61 -33.45 22.56
CA LYS A 357 24.93 -32.29 23.17
C LYS A 357 25.31 -30.98 22.47
N ARG A 358 26.60 -30.75 22.21
CA ARG A 358 27.09 -29.56 21.49
C ARG A 358 26.58 -29.51 20.04
N LEU A 359 26.40 -30.65 19.39
CA LEU A 359 25.77 -30.76 18.07
C LEU A 359 24.26 -30.49 18.12
N CYS A 360 23.53 -31.04 19.08
CA CYS A 360 22.10 -30.77 19.29
C CYS A 360 21.85 -29.28 19.60
N GLU A 361 22.64 -28.66 20.48
CA GLU A 361 22.57 -27.21 20.70
C GLU A 361 22.78 -26.40 19.43
N ARG A 362 23.73 -26.81 18.58
CA ARG A 362 24.02 -26.13 17.31
C ARG A 362 22.90 -26.34 16.30
N ALA A 363 22.30 -27.53 16.25
CA ALA A 363 21.12 -27.81 15.42
C ALA A 363 19.94 -26.95 15.86
N ASN A 364 19.62 -26.91 17.15
CA ASN A 364 18.52 -26.09 17.69
C ASN A 364 18.74 -24.59 17.41
N LYS A 365 19.98 -24.09 17.53
CA LYS A 365 20.33 -22.70 17.17
C LYS A 365 20.09 -22.44 15.66
N ALA A 366 20.52 -23.36 14.80
CA ALA A 366 20.30 -23.27 13.36
C ALA A 366 18.82 -23.38 12.96
N GLU A 367 18.01 -24.20 13.64
CA GLU A 367 16.56 -24.27 13.43
C GLU A 367 15.87 -22.96 13.83
N MET A 368 16.24 -22.37 14.96
CA MET A 368 15.73 -21.06 15.39
C MET A 368 16.13 -19.96 14.40
N GLU A 369 17.38 -19.93 13.93
CA GLU A 369 17.83 -19.00 12.89
C GLU A 369 17.01 -19.18 11.59
N VAL A 370 16.85 -20.42 11.11
CA VAL A 370 16.01 -20.75 9.95
C VAL A 370 14.56 -20.31 10.14
N GLU A 371 13.97 -20.47 11.33
CA GLU A 371 12.60 -20.05 11.59
C GLU A 371 12.46 -18.52 11.60
N THR A 372 13.44 -17.78 12.17
CA THR A 372 13.46 -16.31 12.06
C THR A 372 13.64 -15.84 10.61
N LEU A 373 14.40 -16.57 9.79
CA LEU A 373 14.55 -16.28 8.36
C LEU A 373 13.27 -16.58 7.56
N LYS A 374 12.51 -17.64 7.88
CA LYS A 374 11.17 -17.85 7.31
C LYS A 374 10.24 -16.69 7.65
N GLN A 375 10.20 -16.25 8.90
CA GLN A 375 9.36 -15.13 9.33
C GLN A 375 9.77 -13.80 8.66
N ALA A 376 11.07 -13.59 8.42
CA ALA A 376 11.56 -12.45 7.65
C ALA A 376 11.17 -12.54 6.16
N LEU A 377 11.24 -13.74 5.56
CA LEU A 377 10.81 -13.97 4.17
C LEU A 377 9.30 -13.73 3.98
N VAL A 378 8.45 -14.19 4.91
CA VAL A 378 6.99 -13.96 4.87
C VAL A 378 6.69 -12.47 4.89
N LYS A 379 7.27 -11.72 5.82
CA LYS A 379 7.12 -10.24 5.88
C LYS A 379 7.61 -9.56 4.61
N LEU A 380 8.76 -9.99 4.07
CA LEU A 380 9.28 -9.44 2.82
C LEU A 380 8.38 -9.75 1.61
N THR A 381 7.68 -10.90 1.59
CA THR A 381 6.66 -11.18 0.58
C THR A 381 5.39 -10.34 0.76
N GLU A 382 4.91 -10.15 1.98
CA GLU A 382 3.78 -9.25 2.29
C GLU A 382 4.09 -7.80 1.89
N GLU A 383 5.28 -7.30 2.25
CA GLU A 383 5.78 -5.98 1.85
C GLU A 383 5.86 -5.85 0.33
N LYS A 384 6.47 -6.83 -0.36
CA LYS A 384 6.56 -6.88 -1.84
C LYS A 384 5.19 -6.87 -2.50
N GLU A 385 4.23 -7.64 -2.01
CA GLU A 385 2.87 -7.69 -2.56
C GLU A 385 2.12 -6.37 -2.32
N SER A 386 2.26 -5.79 -1.12
CA SER A 386 1.69 -4.46 -0.83
C SER A 386 2.29 -3.36 -1.73
N ALA A 387 3.60 -3.43 -2.02
CA ALA A 387 4.28 -2.52 -2.92
C ALA A 387 3.87 -2.72 -4.38
N ALA A 388 3.65 -3.97 -4.82
CA ALA A 388 3.12 -4.28 -6.15
C ALA A 388 1.69 -3.74 -6.34
N ILE A 389 0.82 -3.89 -5.33
CA ILE A 389 -0.54 -3.32 -5.34
C ILE A 389 -0.50 -1.79 -5.38
N GLN A 390 0.43 -1.15 -4.65
CA GLN A 390 0.62 0.30 -4.75
C GLN A 390 1.12 0.74 -6.13
N TYR A 391 2.09 0.03 -6.72
CA TYR A 391 2.56 0.30 -8.08
C TYR A 391 1.45 0.17 -9.13
N GLN A 392 0.65 -0.89 -9.05
CA GLN A 392 -0.51 -1.10 -9.93
C GLN A 392 -1.51 0.05 -9.82
N LYS A 393 -1.86 0.45 -8.59
CA LYS A 393 -2.73 1.60 -8.34
C LYS A 393 -2.15 2.91 -8.88
N CYS A 394 -0.84 3.12 -8.77
CA CYS A 394 -0.16 4.28 -9.37
C CYS A 394 -0.30 4.28 -10.90
N LEU A 395 -0.07 3.15 -11.57
CA LEU A 395 -0.24 3.01 -13.02
C LEU A 395 -1.68 3.33 -13.45
N GLU A 396 -2.69 2.80 -12.75
CA GLU A 396 -4.11 3.10 -13.01
C GLU A 396 -4.42 4.60 -12.85
N THR A 397 -3.86 5.27 -11.83
CA THR A 397 -4.02 6.73 -11.69
C THR A 397 -3.30 7.51 -12.80
N ILE A 398 -2.15 7.05 -13.28
CA ILE A 398 -1.42 7.66 -14.39
C ILE A 398 -2.26 7.55 -15.66
N SER A 399 -2.74 6.37 -16.05
CA SER A 399 -3.57 6.22 -17.25
C SER A 399 -4.92 6.96 -17.17
N SER A 400 -5.47 7.14 -15.97
CA SER A 400 -6.63 8.02 -15.74
C SER A 400 -6.30 9.51 -15.98
N LEU A 401 -5.09 9.95 -15.61
CA LEU A 401 -4.62 11.31 -15.85
C LEU A 401 -4.24 11.55 -17.31
N GLU A 402 -3.56 10.61 -17.95
CA GLU A 402 -3.23 10.63 -19.39
C GLU A 402 -4.51 10.77 -20.23
N SER A 403 -5.54 9.96 -19.93
CA SER A 403 -6.85 10.04 -20.60
C SER A 403 -7.51 11.42 -20.45
N LYS A 404 -7.41 12.04 -19.25
CA LYS A 404 -7.93 13.39 -18.99
C LYS A 404 -7.11 14.48 -19.71
N ILE A 405 -5.80 14.31 -19.81
CA ILE A 405 -4.91 15.22 -20.55
C ILE A 405 -5.22 15.17 -22.04
N ILE A 406 -5.43 13.98 -22.62
CA ILE A 406 -5.84 13.83 -24.03
C ILE A 406 -7.18 14.51 -24.26
N PHE A 407 -8.20 14.19 -23.46
CA PHE A 407 -9.54 14.81 -23.56
C PHE A 407 -9.52 16.34 -23.47
N THR A 408 -8.80 16.89 -22.49
CA THR A 408 -8.68 18.36 -22.34
C THR A 408 -7.85 19.01 -23.45
N GLN A 409 -6.88 18.30 -24.03
CA GLN A 409 -6.12 18.76 -25.20
C GLN A 409 -6.96 18.73 -26.49
N GLU A 410 -7.85 17.76 -26.64
CA GLU A 410 -8.81 17.70 -27.76
C GLU A 410 -9.87 18.79 -27.65
N GLU A 411 -10.41 19.01 -26.45
CA GLU A 411 -11.33 20.12 -26.18
C GLU A 411 -10.68 21.49 -26.43
N ALA A 412 -9.42 21.67 -26.03
CA ALA A 412 -8.66 22.89 -26.31
C ALA A 412 -8.46 23.11 -27.83
N LYS A 413 -8.21 22.05 -28.61
CA LYS A 413 -8.14 22.13 -30.08
C LYS A 413 -9.49 22.51 -30.70
N ARG A 414 -10.60 21.92 -30.20
CA ARG A 414 -11.96 22.24 -30.65
C ARG A 414 -12.28 23.72 -30.43
N LEU A 415 -12.09 24.20 -29.20
CA LEU A 415 -12.31 25.60 -28.83
C LEU A 415 -11.43 26.57 -29.62
N ASN A 416 -10.17 26.21 -29.89
CA ASN A 416 -9.30 27.02 -30.74
C ASN A 416 -9.83 27.11 -32.19
N GLY A 417 -10.31 26.01 -32.77
CA GLY A 417 -10.94 26.02 -34.10
C GLY A 417 -12.26 26.83 -34.14
N GLU A 418 -13.03 26.83 -33.06
CA GLU A 418 -14.21 27.67 -32.90
C GLU A 418 -13.85 29.17 -32.81
N ILE A 419 -12.77 29.50 -32.08
CA ILE A 419 -12.21 30.86 -32.02
C ILE A 419 -11.72 31.32 -33.39
N GLU A 420 -10.94 30.50 -34.11
CA GLU A 420 -10.47 30.82 -35.47
C GLU A 420 -11.63 31.03 -36.44
N SER A 421 -12.68 30.19 -36.37
CA SER A 421 -13.92 30.37 -37.13
C SER A 421 -14.64 31.68 -36.76
N GLY A 422 -14.66 32.04 -35.48
CA GLY A 422 -15.21 33.30 -34.97
C GLY A 422 -14.45 34.52 -35.47
N VAL A 423 -13.11 34.50 -35.40
CA VAL A 423 -12.23 35.56 -35.90
C VAL A 423 -12.38 35.75 -37.41
N ALA A 424 -12.47 34.66 -38.19
CA ALA A 424 -12.70 34.75 -39.64
C ALA A 424 -14.06 35.40 -39.97
N LYS A 425 -15.13 35.05 -39.24
CA LYS A 425 -16.46 35.68 -39.39
C LYS A 425 -16.45 37.15 -38.98
N LEU A 426 -15.80 37.48 -37.86
CA LEU A 426 -15.68 38.85 -37.36
C LEU A 426 -14.92 39.73 -38.35
N LYS A 427 -13.78 39.27 -38.87
CA LYS A 427 -13.03 39.99 -39.91
C LYS A 427 -13.86 40.22 -41.17
N GLY A 428 -14.62 39.22 -41.62
CA GLY A 428 -15.55 39.37 -42.74
C GLY A 428 -16.64 40.42 -42.50
N ALA A 429 -17.13 40.54 -41.27
CA ALA A 429 -18.07 41.59 -40.88
C ALA A 429 -17.40 42.98 -40.78
N GLU A 430 -16.16 43.06 -40.28
CA GLU A 430 -15.36 44.31 -40.28
C GLU A 430 -15.10 44.82 -41.71
N GLU A 431 -14.74 43.93 -42.64
CA GLU A 431 -14.55 44.25 -44.06
C GLU A 431 -15.86 44.74 -44.72
N GLN A 432 -17.02 44.16 -44.36
CA GLN A 432 -18.34 44.65 -44.78
C GLN A 432 -18.68 46.02 -44.17
N CYS A 433 -18.44 46.24 -42.87
CA CYS A 433 -18.61 47.54 -42.22
C CYS A 433 -17.71 48.62 -42.85
N ALA A 434 -16.47 48.27 -43.23
CA ALA A 434 -15.55 49.17 -43.93
C ALA A 434 -15.95 49.45 -45.40
N LEU A 435 -16.70 48.54 -46.04
CA LEU A 435 -17.33 48.81 -47.35
C LEU A 435 -18.54 49.75 -47.19
N LEU A 436 -19.44 49.48 -46.23
CA LEU A 436 -20.60 50.32 -45.94
C LEU A 436 -20.19 51.73 -45.47
N GLY A 437 -19.14 51.85 -44.66
CA GLY A 437 -18.57 53.13 -44.24
C GLY A 437 -18.10 53.98 -45.42
N ARG A 438 -17.36 53.40 -46.37
CA ARG A 438 -16.94 54.07 -47.61
C ARG A 438 -18.13 54.44 -48.50
N SER A 439 -19.13 53.57 -48.61
CA SER A 439 -20.36 53.87 -49.36
C SER A 439 -21.13 55.04 -48.75
N ASN A 440 -21.28 55.06 -47.42
CA ASN A 440 -21.92 56.17 -46.72
C ASN A 440 -21.14 57.48 -46.89
N GLN A 441 -19.80 57.44 -46.87
CA GLN A 441 -18.97 58.62 -47.14
C GLN A 441 -19.19 59.17 -48.56
N SER A 442 -19.25 58.32 -49.59
CA SER A 442 -19.59 58.76 -50.97
C SER A 442 -20.95 59.44 -51.01
N LEU A 443 -21.98 58.83 -50.42
CA LEU A 443 -23.34 59.37 -50.38
C LEU A 443 -23.43 60.70 -49.61
N HIS A 444 -22.60 60.91 -48.58
CA HIS A 444 -22.52 62.21 -47.91
C HIS A 444 -21.87 63.27 -48.80
N SER A 445 -20.78 62.97 -49.50
CA SER A 445 -20.15 63.91 -50.45
C SER A 445 -21.06 64.24 -51.65
N GLU A 446 -21.84 63.27 -52.14
CA GLU A 446 -22.87 63.49 -53.16
C GLU A 446 -24.00 64.39 -52.63
N LEU A 447 -24.47 64.16 -51.40
CA LEU A 447 -25.48 64.99 -50.74
C LEU A 447 -24.98 66.42 -50.50
N GLU A 448 -23.75 66.61 -50.02
CA GLU A 448 -23.12 67.93 -49.85
C GLU A 448 -23.01 68.67 -51.19
N SER A 449 -22.61 67.98 -52.26
CA SER A 449 -22.56 68.55 -53.61
C SER A 449 -23.95 68.98 -54.11
N LEU A 450 -24.99 68.18 -53.86
CA LEU A 450 -26.38 68.53 -54.18
C LEU A 450 -26.88 69.72 -53.33
N VAL A 451 -26.54 69.80 -52.04
CA VAL A 451 -26.88 70.94 -51.17
C VAL A 451 -26.24 72.23 -51.69
N VAL A 452 -24.95 72.22 -52.04
CA VAL A 452 -24.28 73.37 -52.65
C VAL A 452 -24.97 73.81 -53.94
N LYS A 453 -25.34 72.85 -54.81
CA LYS A 453 -26.06 73.13 -56.06
C LYS A 453 -27.46 73.73 -55.82
N VAL A 454 -28.23 73.17 -54.88
CA VAL A 454 -29.57 73.68 -54.53
C VAL A 454 -29.49 75.08 -53.92
N ASN A 455 -28.48 75.36 -53.09
CA ASN A 455 -28.25 76.70 -52.55
C ASN A 455 -27.95 77.71 -53.67
N GLY A 456 -27.06 77.38 -54.61
CA GLY A 456 -26.79 78.24 -55.77
C GLY A 456 -28.03 78.49 -56.64
N GLN A 457 -28.85 77.47 -56.90
CA GLN A 457 -30.12 77.63 -57.61
C GLN A 457 -31.14 78.49 -56.84
N SER A 458 -31.12 78.44 -55.50
CA SER A 458 -31.94 79.29 -54.64
C SER A 458 -31.48 80.76 -54.70
N GLU A 459 -30.17 81.02 -54.71
CA GLU A 459 -29.60 82.35 -54.88
C GLU A 459 -29.91 82.96 -56.26
N GLU A 460 -29.78 82.16 -57.33
CA GLU A 460 -30.21 82.55 -58.68
C GLU A 460 -31.70 82.90 -58.73
N LEU A 461 -32.57 82.06 -58.16
CA LEU A 461 -34.01 82.29 -58.11
C LEU A 461 -34.34 83.56 -57.30
N MET A 462 -33.65 83.79 -56.18
CA MET A 462 -33.80 85.00 -55.37
C MET A 462 -33.38 86.28 -56.10
N GLU A 463 -32.33 86.26 -56.93
CA GLU A 463 -32.01 87.42 -57.77
C GLU A 463 -33.00 87.58 -58.94
N LYS A 464 -33.49 86.49 -59.54
CA LYS A 464 -34.58 86.57 -60.54
C LYS A 464 -35.88 87.12 -59.96
N GLN A 465 -36.21 86.81 -58.71
CA GLN A 465 -37.33 87.41 -58.00
C GLN A 465 -37.11 88.91 -57.75
N LYS A 466 -35.87 89.34 -57.46
CA LYS A 466 -35.50 90.77 -57.38
C LYS A 466 -35.58 91.46 -58.75
N GLU A 467 -35.12 90.83 -59.83
CA GLU A 467 -35.27 91.34 -61.21
C GLU A 467 -36.75 91.55 -61.58
N LEU A 468 -37.60 90.56 -61.31
CA LEU A 468 -39.05 90.67 -61.54
C LEU A 468 -39.68 91.80 -60.70
N GLY A 469 -39.26 91.96 -59.44
CA GLY A 469 -39.68 93.08 -58.59
C GLY A 469 -39.29 94.45 -59.17
N ARG A 470 -38.05 94.59 -59.67
CA ARG A 470 -37.57 95.81 -60.34
C ARG A 470 -38.37 96.09 -61.63
N LEU A 471 -38.57 95.09 -62.48
CA LEU A 471 -39.35 95.23 -63.72
C LEU A 471 -40.83 95.57 -63.44
N TRP A 472 -41.42 94.99 -62.40
CA TRP A 472 -42.80 95.30 -62.00
C TRP A 472 -42.94 96.74 -61.51
N ALA A 473 -41.98 97.27 -60.75
CA ALA A 473 -41.95 98.68 -60.35
C ALA A 473 -41.91 99.61 -61.58
N CYS A 474 -40.97 99.37 -62.51
CA CYS A 474 -40.89 100.15 -63.75
C CYS A 474 -42.18 100.06 -64.61
N LEU A 475 -42.86 98.91 -64.63
CA LEU A 475 -44.15 98.76 -65.30
C LEU A 475 -45.25 99.62 -64.64
N GLN A 476 -45.25 99.78 -63.31
CA GLN A 476 -46.19 100.66 -62.63
C GLN A 476 -45.84 102.14 -62.84
N GLU A 477 -44.55 102.50 -62.89
CA GLU A 477 -44.10 103.86 -63.25
C GLU A 477 -44.54 104.25 -64.67
N GLU A 478 -44.36 103.37 -65.65
CA GLU A 478 -44.83 103.61 -67.03
C GLU A 478 -46.37 103.62 -67.13
N ARG A 479 -47.08 102.81 -66.33
CA ARG A 479 -48.55 102.89 -66.22
C ARG A 479 -49.01 104.22 -65.63
N LEU A 480 -48.32 104.75 -64.62
CA LEU A 480 -48.61 106.05 -64.04
C LEU A 480 -48.36 107.17 -65.06
N ARG A 481 -47.20 107.16 -65.74
CA ARG A 481 -46.87 108.08 -66.84
C ARG A 481 -47.90 108.03 -67.98
N PHE A 482 -48.43 106.85 -68.30
CA PHE A 482 -49.49 106.72 -69.30
C PHE A 482 -50.80 107.39 -68.84
N VAL A 483 -51.18 107.25 -67.57
CA VAL A 483 -52.36 107.95 -67.00
C VAL A 483 -52.15 109.47 -66.93
N GLU A 484 -50.94 109.92 -66.59
CA GLU A 484 -50.55 111.33 -66.64
C GLU A 484 -50.61 111.89 -68.08
N ALA A 485 -50.11 111.13 -69.07
CA ALA A 485 -50.17 111.52 -70.48
C ALA A 485 -51.61 111.52 -71.03
N GLU A 486 -52.44 110.54 -70.66
CA GLU A 486 -53.85 110.45 -71.05
C GLU A 486 -54.66 111.60 -70.45
N THR A 487 -54.45 111.95 -69.17
CA THR A 487 -55.12 113.11 -68.55
C THR A 487 -54.62 114.45 -69.11
N ALA A 488 -53.34 114.56 -69.47
CA ALA A 488 -52.82 115.70 -70.23
C ALA A 488 -53.45 115.79 -71.64
N PHE A 489 -53.67 114.66 -72.31
CA PHE A 489 -54.34 114.62 -73.61
C PHE A 489 -55.82 115.00 -73.52
N GLN A 490 -56.56 114.49 -72.53
CA GLN A 490 -57.96 114.82 -72.31
C GLN A 490 -58.17 116.31 -71.95
N THR A 491 -57.28 116.90 -71.14
CA THR A 491 -57.32 118.33 -70.83
C THR A 491 -56.98 119.20 -72.05
N LEU A 492 -56.01 118.78 -72.88
CA LEU A 492 -55.73 119.43 -74.16
C LEU A 492 -56.90 119.30 -75.15
N GLN A 493 -57.59 118.15 -75.19
CA GLN A 493 -58.78 117.96 -76.01
C GLN A 493 -59.94 118.86 -75.55
N HIS A 494 -60.16 119.00 -74.23
CA HIS A 494 -61.14 119.95 -73.69
C HIS A 494 -60.81 121.39 -74.09
N LEU A 495 -59.55 121.82 -73.94
CA LEU A 495 -59.10 123.15 -74.35
C LEU A 495 -59.23 123.36 -75.87
N HIS A 496 -59.00 122.32 -76.69
CA HIS A 496 -59.23 122.41 -78.13
C HIS A 496 -60.71 122.57 -78.48
N CYS A 497 -61.62 121.81 -77.83
CA CYS A 497 -63.06 121.98 -78.01
C CYS A 497 -63.53 123.38 -77.56
N GLN A 498 -63.04 123.89 -76.42
CA GLN A 498 -63.35 125.22 -75.91
C GLN A 498 -62.87 126.31 -76.88
N THR A 499 -61.60 126.30 -77.28
CA THR A 499 -61.04 127.30 -78.22
C THR A 499 -61.68 127.20 -79.61
N GLN A 500 -62.13 126.02 -80.04
CA GLN A 500 -62.93 125.87 -81.26
C GLN A 500 -64.33 126.48 -81.12
N GLU A 501 -64.96 126.41 -79.94
CA GLU A 501 -66.23 127.07 -79.65
C GLU A 501 -66.07 128.61 -79.61
N GLU A 502 -65.02 129.10 -78.95
CA GLU A 502 -64.65 130.52 -78.92
C GLU A 502 -64.36 131.08 -80.34
N LEU A 503 -63.74 130.27 -81.21
CA LEU A 503 -63.57 130.60 -82.63
C LEU A 503 -64.89 130.61 -83.41
N ARG A 504 -65.87 129.74 -83.09
CA ARG A 504 -67.22 129.78 -83.68
C ARG A 504 -67.97 131.04 -83.24
N THR A 505 -67.92 131.41 -81.96
CA THR A 505 -68.59 132.63 -81.48
C THR A 505 -67.96 133.87 -82.09
N LEU A 506 -66.62 133.97 -82.14
CA LEU A 506 -65.93 135.08 -82.79
C LEU A 506 -66.22 135.16 -84.29
N ALA A 507 -66.31 134.03 -84.99
CA ALA A 507 -66.70 133.99 -86.41
C ALA A 507 -68.16 134.47 -86.61
N ALA A 508 -69.08 134.10 -85.71
CA ALA A 508 -70.46 134.59 -85.74
C ALA A 508 -70.55 136.09 -85.42
N GLU A 509 -69.76 136.60 -84.47
CA GLU A 509 -69.65 138.03 -84.18
C GLU A 509 -69.10 138.81 -85.37
N LEU A 510 -68.05 138.31 -86.04
CA LEU A 510 -67.52 138.90 -87.27
C LEU A 510 -68.53 138.86 -88.42
N GLN A 511 -69.31 137.78 -88.56
CA GLN A 511 -70.36 137.68 -89.56
C GLN A 511 -71.52 138.66 -89.28
N ASN A 512 -71.91 138.82 -88.01
CA ASN A 512 -72.90 139.81 -87.59
C ASN A 512 -72.39 141.24 -87.81
N GLY A 513 -71.13 141.52 -87.49
CA GLY A 513 -70.49 142.80 -87.77
C GLY A 513 -70.42 143.12 -89.28
N ALA A 514 -70.13 142.11 -90.11
CA ALA A 514 -70.14 142.24 -91.58
C ALA A 514 -71.56 142.42 -92.15
N LEU A 515 -72.59 141.87 -91.50
CA LEU A 515 -73.99 142.10 -91.85
C LEU A 515 -74.42 143.53 -91.47
N LEU A 516 -74.13 143.99 -90.26
CA LEU A 516 -74.36 145.37 -89.82
C LEU A 516 -73.63 146.40 -90.69
N LEU A 517 -72.40 146.09 -91.13
CA LEU A 517 -71.67 146.90 -92.11
C LEU A 517 -72.39 146.97 -93.45
N ARG A 518 -72.91 145.84 -93.97
CA ARG A 518 -73.67 145.81 -95.23
C ARG A 518 -75.00 146.58 -95.12
N ASP A 519 -75.67 146.50 -93.98
CA ASP A 519 -76.89 147.25 -93.71
C ASP A 519 -76.58 148.76 -93.65
N ALA A 520 -75.48 149.14 -93.01
CA ALA A 520 -74.98 150.52 -93.04
C ALA A 520 -74.56 150.99 -94.44
N GLU A 521 -73.92 150.14 -95.26
CA GLU A 521 -73.57 150.44 -96.65
C GLU A 521 -74.80 150.64 -97.55
N THR A 522 -75.82 149.79 -97.40
CA THR A 522 -77.07 149.92 -98.17
C THR A 522 -77.88 151.13 -97.73
N HIS A 523 -77.95 151.43 -96.43
CA HIS A 523 -78.54 152.67 -95.92
C HIS A 523 -77.79 153.92 -96.43
N ASN A 524 -76.46 153.93 -96.38
CA ASN A 524 -75.63 155.02 -96.92
C ASN A 524 -75.80 155.18 -98.45
N ARG A 525 -76.02 154.07 -99.18
CA ARG A 525 -76.39 154.14 -100.61
C ARG A 525 -77.78 154.75 -100.82
N SER A 526 -78.79 154.36 -100.03
CA SER A 526 -80.12 154.97 -100.04
C SER A 526 -80.05 156.48 -99.77
N LEU A 527 -79.33 156.91 -98.73
CA LEU A 527 -79.12 158.32 -98.42
C LEU A 527 -78.41 159.08 -99.56
N LYS A 528 -77.47 158.44 -100.26
CA LYS A 528 -76.79 159.01 -101.43
C LYS A 528 -77.73 159.16 -102.62
N ASP A 529 -78.61 158.20 -102.84
CA ASP A 529 -79.60 158.24 -103.92
C ASP A 529 -80.71 159.26 -103.62
N GLU A 530 -81.15 159.39 -102.36
CA GLU A 530 -81.99 160.49 -101.88
C GLU A 530 -81.31 161.85 -102.05
N THR A 531 -80.00 161.96 -101.74
CA THR A 531 -79.23 163.20 -101.94
C THR A 531 -79.12 163.56 -103.43
N MET A 532 -79.00 162.57 -104.32
CA MET A 532 -79.05 162.78 -105.77
C MET A 532 -80.45 163.21 -106.22
N LYS A 533 -81.51 162.58 -105.72
CA LYS A 533 -82.91 162.95 -106.02
C LYS A 533 -83.24 164.38 -105.58
N LEU A 534 -82.85 164.76 -104.36
CA LEU A 534 -82.98 166.14 -103.86
C LEU A 534 -82.17 167.14 -104.72
N LYS A 535 -81.02 166.74 -105.27
CA LYS A 535 -80.23 167.56 -106.18
C LYS A 535 -80.89 167.71 -107.56
N GLU A 536 -81.54 166.67 -108.07
CA GLU A 536 -82.37 166.72 -109.28
C GLU A 536 -83.61 167.63 -109.08
N GLU A 537 -84.30 167.49 -107.95
CA GLU A 537 -85.44 168.35 -107.56
C GLU A 537 -85.02 169.81 -107.39
N ASN A 538 -83.83 170.08 -106.83
CA ASN A 538 -83.31 171.45 -106.72
C ASN A 538 -82.94 172.05 -108.09
N LYS A 539 -82.48 171.24 -109.07
CA LYS A 539 -82.34 171.71 -110.46
C LYS A 539 -83.69 172.13 -111.05
N SER A 540 -84.72 171.28 -110.93
CA SER A 540 -86.03 171.57 -111.53
C SER A 540 -86.72 172.76 -110.84
N LEU A 541 -86.56 172.91 -109.52
CA LEU A 541 -86.98 174.12 -108.80
C LEU A 541 -86.24 175.38 -109.30
N ASN A 542 -84.94 175.28 -109.61
CA ASN A 542 -84.17 176.39 -110.16
C ASN A 542 -84.58 176.74 -111.60
N GLU A 543 -84.92 175.76 -112.43
CA GLU A 543 -85.51 175.95 -113.77
C GLU A 543 -86.89 176.61 -113.70
N ILE A 544 -87.75 176.16 -112.77
CA ILE A 544 -89.06 176.79 -112.47
C ILE A 544 -88.84 178.24 -111.99
N ASN A 545 -87.84 178.49 -111.15
CA ASN A 545 -87.53 179.84 -110.64
C ASN A 545 -87.01 180.76 -111.76
N LEU A 546 -86.19 180.24 -112.69
CA LEU A 546 -85.75 180.96 -113.89
C LEU A 546 -86.93 181.29 -114.83
N SER A 547 -87.83 180.33 -115.09
CA SER A 547 -89.01 180.56 -115.93
C SER A 547 -90.00 181.55 -115.29
N SER A 548 -90.19 181.47 -113.96
CA SER A 548 -90.98 182.42 -113.18
C SER A 548 -90.36 183.81 -113.19
N THR A 549 -89.03 183.90 -113.08
CA THR A 549 -88.29 185.18 -113.20
C THR A 549 -88.47 185.81 -114.58
N MET A 550 -88.47 185.00 -115.65
CA MET A 550 -88.72 185.49 -117.01
C MET A 550 -90.17 185.99 -117.16
N SER A 551 -91.15 185.20 -116.71
CA SER A 551 -92.58 185.58 -116.74
C SER A 551 -92.87 186.84 -115.91
N ILE A 552 -92.24 186.99 -114.74
CA ILE A 552 -92.32 188.22 -113.92
C ILE A 552 -91.73 189.42 -114.68
N LYS A 553 -90.64 189.23 -115.43
CA LYS A 553 -90.04 190.28 -116.25
C LYS A 553 -90.94 190.69 -117.43
N ASP A 554 -91.62 189.72 -118.06
CA ASP A 554 -92.59 190.01 -119.12
C ASP A 554 -93.82 190.75 -118.58
N MET A 555 -94.37 190.35 -117.43
CA MET A 555 -95.42 191.10 -116.74
C MET A 555 -94.97 192.52 -116.35
N GLN A 556 -93.70 192.71 -115.96
CA GLN A 556 -93.14 194.05 -115.70
C GLN A 556 -93.06 194.91 -116.96
N ASN A 557 -92.75 194.31 -118.12
CA ASN A 557 -92.77 195.00 -119.42
C ASN A 557 -94.20 195.42 -119.80
N GLU A 558 -95.20 194.56 -119.61
CA GLU A 558 -96.62 194.89 -119.84
C GLU A 558 -97.09 196.02 -118.92
N ILE A 559 -96.76 195.96 -117.62
CA ILE A 559 -97.08 197.01 -116.64
C ILE A 559 -96.46 198.36 -117.03
N PHE A 560 -95.28 198.36 -117.63
CA PHE A 560 -94.66 199.57 -118.17
C PHE A 560 -95.44 200.11 -119.38
N GLY A 561 -95.83 199.24 -120.32
CA GLY A 561 -96.66 199.60 -121.47
C GLY A 561 -98.03 200.18 -121.08
N PHE A 562 -98.74 199.54 -120.14
CA PHE A 562 -100.00 200.07 -119.62
C PHE A 562 -99.84 201.46 -118.98
N ARG A 563 -98.77 201.69 -118.21
CA ARG A 563 -98.50 202.99 -117.56
C ARG A 563 -98.26 204.11 -118.58
N ASP A 564 -97.58 203.82 -119.68
CA ASP A 564 -97.35 204.78 -120.78
C ASP A 564 -98.67 205.10 -121.54
N THR A 565 -99.54 204.11 -121.76
CA THR A 565 -100.89 204.38 -122.32
C THR A 565 -101.78 205.19 -121.38
N GLN A 566 -101.68 204.96 -120.07
CA GLN A 566 -102.44 205.70 -119.06
C GLN A 566 -102.07 207.20 -119.05
N GLY A 567 -100.76 207.53 -119.13
CA GLY A 567 -100.32 208.92 -119.20
C GLY A 567 -100.90 209.68 -120.41
N LYS A 568 -100.90 209.06 -121.58
CA LYS A 568 -101.41 209.64 -122.84
C LYS A 568 -102.92 209.89 -122.78
N LEU A 569 -103.69 208.97 -122.19
CA LEU A 569 -105.12 209.18 -121.94
C LEU A 569 -105.38 210.33 -120.95
N GLN A 570 -104.50 210.53 -119.98
CA GLN A 570 -104.67 211.55 -118.94
C GLN A 570 -104.46 212.98 -119.47
N GLU A 571 -103.48 213.20 -120.38
CA GLU A 571 -103.35 214.45 -121.13
C GLU A 571 -104.58 214.74 -122.02
N GLU A 572 -105.15 213.71 -122.66
CA GLU A 572 -106.34 213.86 -123.52
C GLU A 572 -107.58 214.29 -122.71
N VAL A 573 -107.70 213.84 -121.46
CA VAL A 573 -108.79 214.23 -120.55
C VAL A 573 -108.69 215.70 -120.14
N GLU A 574 -107.49 216.21 -119.80
CA GLU A 574 -107.32 217.63 -119.47
C GLU A 574 -107.66 218.54 -120.66
N LEU A 575 -107.21 218.17 -121.87
CA LEU A 575 -107.54 218.88 -123.11
C LEU A 575 -109.04 218.93 -123.41
N ARG A 576 -109.79 217.86 -123.07
CA ARG A 576 -111.27 217.85 -123.16
C ARG A 576 -111.91 218.72 -122.08
N TRP A 577 -111.40 218.70 -120.84
CA TRP A 577 -111.98 219.45 -119.72
C TRP A 577 -111.87 220.97 -119.91
N ILE A 578 -110.70 221.45 -120.38
CA ILE A 578 -110.46 222.88 -120.69
C ILE A 578 -111.39 223.37 -121.82
N LYS A 579 -111.62 222.55 -122.85
CA LYS A 579 -112.61 222.84 -123.91
C LYS A 579 -114.05 222.94 -123.36
N GLY A 580 -114.40 222.10 -122.38
CA GLY A 580 -115.76 221.98 -121.85
C GLY A 580 -116.30 223.27 -121.20
N MET A 581 -115.50 223.97 -120.39
CA MET A 581 -116.01 225.14 -119.64
C MET A 581 -115.84 226.51 -120.30
N LEU A 582 -115.02 226.63 -121.35
CA LEU A 582 -115.11 227.77 -122.28
C LEU A 582 -116.48 227.84 -122.97
N PHE A 583 -117.15 226.69 -123.17
CA PHE A 583 -118.52 226.61 -123.68
C PHE A 583 -119.55 227.08 -122.63
N ASN A 584 -119.45 226.58 -121.39
CA ASN A 584 -120.39 226.91 -120.31
C ASN A 584 -120.39 228.41 -119.95
N LYS A 585 -119.22 229.08 -120.07
CA LYS A 585 -119.06 230.53 -119.87
C LYS A 585 -119.85 231.41 -120.87
N ARG A 586 -120.50 230.82 -121.88
CA ARG A 586 -121.25 231.52 -122.94
C ARG A 586 -122.77 231.38 -122.86
N PHE A 587 -123.31 230.48 -122.03
CA PHE A 587 -124.75 230.15 -122.03
C PHE A 587 -125.59 230.95 -121.03
N THR A 588 -125.01 231.39 -119.91
CA THR A 588 -125.73 232.09 -118.81
C THR A 588 -125.95 233.59 -119.01
N VAL A 589 -125.53 234.17 -120.15
CA VAL A 589 -125.91 235.54 -120.54
C VAL A 589 -127.34 235.59 -121.11
N LEU A 590 -127.92 234.45 -121.50
CA LEU A 590 -129.21 234.35 -122.20
C LEU A 590 -130.42 234.04 -121.30
N ARG A 591 -130.30 234.14 -119.97
CA ARG A 591 -131.43 233.90 -119.04
C ARG A 591 -131.66 235.04 -118.04
N ARG A 592 -132.08 236.19 -118.57
CA ARG A 592 -133.03 237.09 -117.91
C ARG A 592 -134.36 237.03 -118.64
N ASN A 593 -135.18 236.08 -118.24
CA ASN A 593 -136.53 236.29 -117.69
C ASN A 593 -136.76 235.17 -116.67
#